data_AF-A0A812MFK0-F1
#
_entry.id   AF-A0A812MFK0-F1
#
_cell.length_a   1.000
_cell.length_b   1.000
_cell.length_c   1.000
_cell.angle_alpha   90.00
_cell.angle_beta   90.00
_cell.angle_gamma   90.00
#
_symmetry.space_group_name_H-M   'P 1'
#
loop_
_entity.id
_entity.type
_entity.pdbx_description
1 polymer ?
#
loop_
_entity_poly.entity_id
_entity_poly.type
_entity_poly.pdbx_seq_one_letter_code
_entity_poly.pdbx_strand_id
1 'polypeptide(L)'
;ASGLKDAGAEKAASSDAKMLERFQACDVASGTFKYVQVHAIASDGTRKVIVRSAPGAYHADVAELLCQALQDKDLQYEIPGGGRIRRDDDAKEIEIYGHSKATQVFGFRCEQAVGTIMILV
;
A
#
# COMPACT_ATOMS: atom_id res chain seq x y z
N ALA A 1 25.44 31.90 -32.79
CA ALA A 1 24.31 31.78 -31.85
C ALA A 1 23.78 30.36 -31.92
N SER A 2 24.02 29.55 -30.89
CA SER A 2 23.31 28.28 -30.70
C SER A 2 23.36 27.96 -29.21
N GLY A 3 22.43 28.57 -28.47
CA GLY A 3 22.22 28.25 -27.07
C GLY A 3 21.55 26.88 -26.99
N LEU A 4 22.28 25.91 -26.46
CA LEU A 4 21.72 24.70 -25.88
C LEU A 4 21.00 25.15 -24.59
N LYS A 5 19.68 25.01 -24.54
CA LYS A 5 18.93 25.18 -23.29
C LYS A 5 18.44 23.80 -22.85
N ASP A 6 19.25 23.16 -22.03
CA ASP A 6 18.72 22.32 -20.96
C ASP A 6 18.04 23.24 -19.95
N ALA A 7 16.76 23.03 -19.66
CA ALA A 7 16.13 23.54 -18.43
C ALA A 7 14.76 22.88 -18.20
N GLY A 8 14.76 21.90 -17.29
CA GLY A 8 13.78 21.86 -16.20
C GLY A 8 12.36 21.44 -16.55
N ALA A 9 12.14 20.13 -16.68
CA ALA A 9 10.87 19.56 -16.24
C ALA A 9 10.85 19.51 -14.70
N GLU A 10 10.76 20.66 -14.05
CA GLU A 10 10.23 20.72 -12.68
C GLU A 10 8.73 20.45 -12.79
N LYS A 11 8.39 19.15 -12.85
CA LYS A 11 7.01 18.69 -12.97
C LYS A 11 6.34 18.98 -11.63
N ALA A 12 5.58 20.08 -11.57
CA ALA A 12 4.64 20.34 -10.50
C ALA A 12 3.90 19.03 -10.18
N ALA A 13 3.86 18.64 -8.90
CA ALA A 13 3.28 17.38 -8.45
C ALA A 13 1.99 17.06 -9.22
N SER A 14 1.96 15.91 -9.90
CA SER A 14 0.81 15.51 -10.72
C SER A 14 -0.47 15.57 -9.87
N SER A 15 -1.62 15.87 -10.48
CA SER A 15 -2.94 15.73 -9.84
C SER A 15 -3.05 14.40 -9.09
N ASP A 16 -2.48 13.36 -9.68
CA ASP A 16 -2.48 11.99 -9.19
C ASP A 16 -1.67 11.85 -7.90
N ALA A 17 -0.51 12.51 -7.80
CA ALA A 17 0.31 12.53 -6.60
C ALA A 17 -0.43 13.22 -5.44
N LYS A 18 -1.16 14.32 -5.72
CA LYS A 18 -2.05 14.94 -4.72
C LYS A 18 -3.25 14.06 -4.37
N MET A 19 -3.75 13.25 -5.30
CA MET A 19 -4.80 12.27 -5.00
C MET A 19 -4.28 11.16 -4.10
N LEU A 20 -3.05 10.68 -4.32
CA LEU A 20 -2.41 9.68 -3.45
C LEU A 20 -2.34 10.16 -2.01
N GLU A 21 -2.08 11.44 -1.76
CA GLU A 21 -2.05 12.01 -0.41
C GLU A 21 -3.36 11.81 0.38
N ARG A 22 -4.51 11.79 -0.31
CA ARG A 22 -5.83 11.60 0.32
C ARG A 22 -6.03 10.21 0.90
N PHE A 23 -5.30 9.21 0.42
CA PHE A 23 -5.35 7.87 0.98
C PHE A 23 -4.52 7.81 2.27
N GLN A 24 -5.11 7.34 3.37
CA GLN A 24 -4.36 7.10 4.60
C GLN A 24 -3.25 6.06 4.34
N ALA A 25 -2.01 6.35 4.76
CA ALA A 25 -0.89 5.44 4.51
C ALA A 25 -1.06 4.09 5.24
N CYS A 26 -1.52 4.11 6.48
CA CYS A 26 -1.75 2.90 7.28
C CYS A 26 -3.10 2.98 7.95
N ASP A 27 -3.96 1.99 7.69
CA ASP A 27 -5.22 1.79 8.41
C ASP A 27 -5.28 0.33 8.87
N VAL A 28 -5.16 0.13 10.18
CA VAL A 28 -4.95 -1.17 10.81
C VAL A 28 -5.90 -1.29 11.99
N ALA A 29 -6.85 -2.22 11.89
CA ALA A 29 -7.77 -2.55 12.98
C ALA A 29 -7.04 -3.14 14.20
N SER A 30 -7.56 -2.85 15.40
CA SER A 30 -7.06 -3.40 16.67
C SER A 30 -7.43 -4.88 16.80
N GLY A 31 -6.48 -5.73 17.19
CA GLY A 31 -6.60 -7.18 17.20
C GLY A 31 -5.68 -7.86 16.19
N THR A 32 -5.92 -9.14 15.91
CA THR A 32 -5.10 -9.94 14.96
C THR A 32 -5.86 -10.19 13.67
N PHE A 33 -5.40 -9.60 12.58
CA PHE A 33 -6.06 -9.70 11.28
C PHE A 33 -5.07 -9.91 10.15
N LYS A 34 -5.61 -10.24 8.96
CA LYS A 34 -4.82 -10.25 7.72
C LYS A 34 -4.57 -8.81 7.30
N TYR A 35 -3.44 -8.58 6.63
CA TYR A 35 -3.14 -7.28 6.04
C TYR A 35 -2.60 -7.43 4.63
N VAL A 36 -2.78 -6.38 3.83
CA VAL A 36 -2.24 -6.26 2.47
C VAL A 36 -1.44 -4.98 2.36
N GLN A 37 -0.34 -5.06 1.62
CA GLN A 37 0.42 -3.89 1.19
C GLN A 37 0.07 -3.60 -0.27
N VAL A 38 -0.35 -2.37 -0.54
CA VAL A 38 -0.66 -1.89 -1.89
C VAL A 38 0.26 -0.73 -2.21
N HIS A 39 0.96 -0.81 -3.33
CA HIS A 39 1.81 0.25 -3.87
C HIS A 39 1.00 0.99 -4.92
N ALA A 40 0.46 2.14 -4.57
CA ALA A 40 -0.24 3.01 -5.51
C ALA A 40 0.79 3.89 -6.25
N ILE A 41 0.63 4.01 -7.57
CA ILE A 41 1.60 4.64 -8.47
C ILE A 41 0.88 5.74 -9.26
N ALA A 42 1.37 6.97 -9.14
CA ALA A 42 0.91 8.11 -9.92
C ALA A 42 1.57 8.14 -11.31
N SER A 43 0.97 8.88 -12.25
CA SER A 43 1.48 9.01 -13.63
C SER A 43 2.85 9.70 -13.75
N ASP A 44 3.31 10.39 -12.72
CA ASP A 44 4.67 10.95 -12.65
C ASP A 44 5.70 9.98 -12.05
N GLY A 45 5.28 8.76 -11.70
CA GLY A 45 6.11 7.74 -11.08
C GLY A 45 6.17 7.82 -9.56
N THR A 46 5.50 8.81 -8.93
CA THR A 46 5.37 8.89 -7.47
C THR A 46 4.69 7.64 -6.94
N ARG A 47 5.29 7.00 -5.95
CA ARG A 47 4.76 5.79 -5.31
C ARG A 47 4.33 6.08 -3.89
N LYS A 48 3.18 5.55 -3.50
CA LYS A 48 2.70 5.55 -2.12
C LYS A 48 2.40 4.14 -1.66
N VAL A 49 3.04 3.74 -0.57
CA VAL A 49 2.76 2.47 0.10
C VAL A 49 1.57 2.66 1.02
N ILE A 50 0.54 1.84 0.82
CA ILE A 50 -0.70 1.84 1.57
C ILE A 50 -0.85 0.48 2.23
N VAL A 51 -0.97 0.46 3.55
CA VAL A 51 -1.19 -0.75 4.35
C VAL A 51 -2.63 -0.75 4.85
N ARG A 52 -3.32 -1.87 4.62
CA ARG A 52 -4.69 -2.09 5.09
C ARG A 52 -4.79 -3.37 5.89
N SER A 53 -5.46 -3.30 7.04
CA SER A 53 -5.85 -4.47 7.80
C SER A 53 -7.24 -4.29 8.41
N ALA A 54 -8.11 -5.26 8.15
CA ALA A 54 -9.48 -5.28 8.59
C ALA A 54 -9.93 -6.73 8.90
N PRO A 55 -11.02 -6.91 9.66
CA PRO A 55 -11.66 -8.20 9.80
C PRO A 55 -12.07 -8.76 8.43
N GLY A 56 -11.49 -9.89 8.04
CA GLY A 56 -11.72 -10.48 6.72
C GLY A 56 -11.30 -11.95 6.66
N ALA A 57 -12.02 -12.72 5.84
CA ALA A 57 -11.73 -14.14 5.64
C ALA A 57 -10.48 -14.33 4.78
N TYR A 58 -10.22 -13.44 3.82
CA TYR A 58 -9.09 -13.51 2.89
C TYR A 58 -8.38 -12.17 2.72
N HIS A 59 -7.16 -12.21 2.15
CA HIS A 59 -6.40 -11.00 1.81
C HIS A 59 -7.08 -10.16 0.72
N ALA A 60 -7.80 -10.80 -0.21
CA ALA A 60 -8.53 -10.12 -1.27
C ALA A 60 -9.61 -9.19 -0.72
N ASP A 61 -10.41 -9.67 0.24
CA ASP A 61 -11.49 -8.90 0.87
C ASP A 61 -10.97 -7.59 1.50
N VAL A 62 -9.78 -7.63 2.10
CA VAL A 62 -9.15 -6.46 2.74
C VAL A 62 -8.64 -5.45 1.70
N ALA A 63 -8.25 -5.91 0.51
CA ALA A 63 -7.70 -5.07 -0.55
C ALA A 63 -8.76 -4.55 -1.54
N GLU A 64 -9.88 -5.25 -1.70
CA GLU A 64 -10.89 -5.01 -2.74
C GLU A 64 -11.37 -3.56 -2.78
N LEU A 65 -11.84 -3.03 -1.65
CA LEU A 65 -12.34 -1.65 -1.55
C LEU A 65 -11.26 -0.61 -1.86
N LEU A 66 -10.00 -0.87 -1.47
CA LEU A 66 -8.89 0.03 -1.77
C LEU A 66 -8.53 -0.02 -3.26
N CYS A 67 -8.45 -1.22 -3.83
CA CYS A 67 -8.17 -1.40 -5.26
C CYS A 67 -9.26 -0.74 -6.12
N GLN A 68 -10.53 -0.92 -5.76
CA GLN A 68 -11.64 -0.27 -6.45
C GLN A 68 -11.54 1.26 -6.34
N ALA A 69 -11.25 1.80 -5.15
CA ALA A 69 -11.07 3.23 -4.97
C ALA A 69 -9.86 3.81 -5.75
N LEU A 70 -8.81 3.03 -5.98
CA LEU A 70 -7.68 3.42 -6.82
C LEU A 70 -8.04 3.38 -8.31
N GLN A 71 -8.76 2.34 -8.75
CA GLN A 71 -9.25 2.20 -10.12
C GLN A 71 -10.25 3.31 -10.49
N ASP A 72 -11.17 3.65 -9.60
CA ASP A 72 -12.13 4.76 -9.77
C ASP A 72 -11.47 6.14 -9.91
N LYS A 73 -10.16 6.22 -9.61
CA LYS A 73 -9.32 7.42 -9.76
C LYS A 73 -8.30 7.30 -10.88
N ASP A 74 -8.40 6.26 -11.71
CA ASP A 74 -7.45 5.94 -12.79
C ASP A 74 -5.99 5.83 -12.30
N LEU A 75 -5.79 5.44 -11.03
CA LEU A 75 -4.47 5.25 -10.43
C LEU A 75 -3.98 3.82 -10.64
N GLN A 76 -2.71 3.69 -11.02
CA GLN A 76 -2.04 2.40 -11.12
C GLN A 76 -1.72 1.86 -9.72
N TYR A 77 -1.73 0.54 -9.55
CA TYR A 77 -1.33 -0.07 -8.29
C TYR A 77 -0.73 -1.46 -8.46
N GLU A 78 0.14 -1.82 -7.53
CA GLU A 78 0.77 -3.13 -7.42
C GLU A 78 0.55 -3.69 -6.01
N ILE A 79 0.38 -5.00 -5.89
CA ILE A 79 0.20 -5.69 -4.60
C ILE A 79 1.37 -6.66 -4.43
N PRO A 80 2.50 -6.24 -3.82
CA PRO A 80 3.65 -7.11 -3.63
C PRO A 80 3.36 -8.28 -2.69
N GLY A 81 2.39 -8.14 -1.79
CA GLY A 81 2.03 -9.22 -0.87
C GLY A 81 1.22 -8.78 0.33
N GLY A 82 1.22 -9.65 1.34
CA GLY A 82 0.51 -9.44 2.59
C GLY A 82 0.87 -10.50 3.62
N GLY A 83 0.24 -10.42 4.78
CA GLY A 83 0.52 -11.30 5.91
C GLY A 83 -0.54 -11.17 7.00
N ARG A 84 -0.12 -11.27 8.25
CA ARG A 84 -0.91 -10.99 9.44
C ARG A 84 -0.28 -9.86 10.22
N ILE A 85 -1.14 -9.05 10.82
CA ILE A 85 -0.76 -7.98 11.74
C ILE A 85 -1.56 -8.18 13.01
N ARG A 86 -0.87 -8.12 14.14
CA ARG A 86 -1.48 -8.02 15.47
C ARG A 86 -1.22 -6.62 15.98
N ARG A 87 -2.28 -5.88 16.24
CA ARG A 87 -2.23 -4.56 16.88
C ARG A 87 -2.84 -4.70 18.26
N ASP A 88 -2.06 -4.32 19.27
CA ASP A 88 -2.48 -4.26 20.66
C ASP A 88 -2.30 -2.81 21.15
N ASP A 89 -3.42 -2.10 21.31
CA ASP A 89 -3.40 -0.69 21.72
C ASP A 89 -3.06 -0.53 23.20
N ASP A 90 -3.37 -1.53 24.04
CA ASP A 90 -3.05 -1.51 25.47
C ASP A 90 -1.54 -1.70 25.70
N ALA A 91 -0.94 -2.64 24.97
CA ALA A 91 0.51 -2.88 25.00
C ALA A 91 1.32 -1.90 24.13
N LYS A 92 0.65 -1.07 23.31
CA LYS A 92 1.27 -0.22 22.26
C LYS A 92 2.19 -1.02 21.33
N GLU A 93 1.77 -2.23 20.97
CA GLU A 93 2.56 -3.17 20.19
C GLU A 93 1.90 -3.44 18.84
N ILE A 94 2.71 -3.42 17.77
CA ILE A 94 2.31 -3.91 16.46
C ILE A 94 3.29 -5.00 16.03
N GLU A 95 2.76 -6.21 15.86
CA GLU A 95 3.49 -7.37 15.41
C GLU A 95 3.08 -7.71 13.97
N ILE A 96 4.02 -7.74 13.04
CA ILE A 96 3.77 -8.07 11.63
C ILE A 96 4.49 -9.38 11.31
N TYR A 97 3.74 -10.37 10.83
CA TYR A 97 4.27 -11.71 10.59
C TYR A 97 3.47 -12.51 9.54
N GLY A 98 4.00 -13.65 9.12
CA GLY A 98 3.35 -14.57 8.20
C GLY A 98 3.45 -14.17 6.73
N HIS A 99 2.72 -14.89 5.88
CA HIS A 99 2.69 -14.70 4.43
C HIS A 99 1.26 -14.85 3.91
N SER A 100 0.97 -14.19 2.78
CA SER A 100 -0.29 -14.39 2.05
C SER A 100 -0.20 -15.67 1.22
N LYS A 101 -1.15 -16.60 1.42
CA LYS A 101 -1.37 -17.76 0.55
C LYS A 101 -2.41 -17.39 -0.52
N ALA A 102 -2.10 -16.40 -1.35
CA ALA A 102 -2.90 -16.14 -2.54
C ALA A 102 -2.44 -17.10 -3.64
N THR A 103 -3.06 -18.27 -3.69
CA THR A 103 -2.92 -19.21 -4.81
C THR A 103 -3.48 -18.52 -6.06
N GLN A 104 -2.61 -17.99 -6.92
CA GLN A 104 -2.72 -17.88 -8.38
C GLN A 104 -4.11 -17.63 -9.01
N VAL A 105 -4.99 -16.80 -8.43
CA VAL A 105 -6.24 -16.38 -9.08
C VAL A 105 -6.14 -14.97 -9.70
N PHE A 106 -5.07 -14.21 -9.38
CA PHE A 106 -4.92 -12.82 -9.83
C PHE A 106 -3.52 -12.46 -10.37
N GLY A 107 -2.67 -13.43 -10.71
CA GLY A 107 -1.35 -13.14 -11.29
C GLY A 107 -0.35 -12.45 -10.34
N PHE A 108 -0.60 -12.48 -9.02
CA PHE A 108 0.28 -11.88 -8.02
C PHE A 108 1.49 -12.76 -7.73
N ARG A 109 2.69 -12.17 -7.77
CA ARG A 109 3.90 -12.75 -7.20
C ARG A 109 4.01 -12.23 -5.76
N CYS A 110 3.65 -13.07 -4.79
CA CYS A 110 3.70 -12.70 -3.37
C CYS A 110 5.16 -12.71 -2.90
N GLU A 111 5.73 -11.54 -2.66
CA GLU A 111 7.04 -11.39 -2.02
C GLU A 111 6.86 -11.26 -0.50
N GLN A 112 7.86 -11.75 0.25
CA GLN A 112 7.77 -11.97 1.69
C GLN A 112 7.64 -10.66 2.47
N ALA A 113 6.72 -10.60 3.43
CA ALA A 113 6.84 -9.68 4.55
C ALA A 113 7.74 -10.32 5.61
N VAL A 114 9.04 -10.02 5.57
CA VAL A 114 9.94 -10.35 6.68
C VAL A 114 9.61 -9.44 7.86
N GLY A 115 9.22 -10.06 8.98
CA GLY A 115 8.63 -9.40 10.14
C GLY A 115 9.53 -8.30 10.72
N THR A 116 9.01 -7.08 10.72
CA THR A 116 9.54 -5.98 11.54
C THR A 116 8.55 -5.77 12.68
N ILE A 117 9.02 -5.96 13.92
CA ILE A 117 8.31 -5.46 15.10
C ILE A 117 8.51 -3.95 15.09
N MET A 118 7.45 -3.20 14.76
CA MET A 118 7.47 -1.75 14.92
C MET A 118 6.74 -1.42 16.22
N ILE A 119 7.50 -1.10 17.26
CA ILE A 119 6.99 -0.47 18.48
C ILE A 119 6.77 1.00 18.12
N LEU A 120 5.53 1.39 17.83
CA LEU A 120 5.18 2.80 17.66
C LEU A 120 4.78 3.34 19.04
N VAL A 121 5.70 4.05 19.70
CA VAL A 121 5.47 4.74 20.99
C VAL A 121 4.74 6.06 20.77
#